data_AF-A0A3C2BCV0-F1
#
_entry.id   AF-A0A3C2BCV0-F1
#
_cell.length_a   1.000
_cell.length_b   1.000
_cell.length_c   1.000
_cell.angle_alpha   90.00
_cell.angle_beta   90.00
_cell.angle_gamma   90.00
#
_symmetry.space_group_name_H-M   'P 1'
#
loop_
_entity.id
_entity.type
_entity.pdbx_description
1 polymer ?
#
loop_
_entity_poly.entity_id
_entity_poly.type
_entity_poly.pdbx_seq_one_letter_code
_entity_poly.pdbx_strand_id
1 'polypeptide(L)' 'MQEKVQKHSHNVIMEDRKTITVSGITDVDSFDEKSICLYTTLGEMVIQGKDLHIDSMSVE' A
#
# COMPACT_ATOMS: atom_id res chain seq x y z
N MET A 1 11.44 -12.33 -26.51
CA MET A 1 12.16 -12.00 -25.27
C MET A 1 11.12 -11.93 -24.16
N GLN A 2 11.13 -12.85 -23.21
CA GLN A 2 10.26 -12.74 -22.03
C GLN A 2 10.80 -11.62 -21.16
N GLU A 3 10.04 -10.53 -21.03
CA GLU A 3 10.30 -9.52 -20.01
C GLU A 3 10.18 -10.22 -18.65
N LYS A 4 11.32 -10.44 -17.99
CA LYS A 4 11.32 -10.78 -16.57
C LYS A 4 10.81 -9.54 -15.86
N VAL A 5 9.51 -9.51 -15.58
CA VAL A 5 8.93 -8.55 -14.63
C VAL A 5 9.79 -8.67 -13.37
N GLN A 6 10.60 -7.65 -13.10
CA GLN A 6 11.32 -7.55 -11.84
C GLN A 6 10.24 -7.51 -10.77
N LYS A 7 10.00 -8.67 -10.15
CA LYS A 7 9.08 -8.78 -9.02
C LYS A 7 9.70 -7.97 -7.89
N HIS A 8 9.35 -6.68 -7.83
CA HIS A 8 9.64 -5.86 -6.69
C HIS A 8 8.97 -6.53 -5.49
N SER A 9 9.73 -6.72 -4.42
CA SER A 9 9.20 -7.36 -3.22
C SER A 9 8.02 -6.54 -2.71
N HIS A 10 6.87 -7.19 -2.61
CA HIS A 10 5.67 -6.62 -2.01
C HIS A 10 5.67 -6.97 -0.53
N ASN A 11 5.99 -5.98 0.30
CA ASN A 11 6.12 -6.10 1.74
C ASN A 11 5.04 -5.26 2.41
N VAL A 12 4.49 -5.79 3.49
CA VAL A 12 3.61 -5.06 4.41
C VAL A 12 4.24 -5.18 5.79
N ILE A 13 4.65 -4.04 6.35
CA ILE A 13 5.27 -3.96 7.67
C ILE A 13 4.34 -3.15 8.56
N MET A 14 3.96 -3.72 9.70
CA MET A 14 3.15 -3.04 10.72
C MET A 14 3.93 -2.97 12.02
N GLU A 15 4.05 -1.76 12.56
CA GLU A 15 4.75 -1.50 13.82
C GLU A 15 3.75 -0.94 14.83
N ASP A 16 3.67 -1.61 15.98
CA ASP A 16 2.81 -1.24 17.13
C ASP A 16 1.33 -0.98 16.79
N ARG A 17 0.85 -1.51 15.65
CA ARG A 17 -0.48 -1.21 15.08
C ARG A 17 -0.73 0.31 14.92
N LYS A 18 0.36 1.08 14.81
CA LYS A 18 0.35 2.54 14.70
C LYS A 18 0.85 3.00 13.34
N THR A 19 1.88 2.32 12.82
CA THR A 19 2.48 2.65 11.54
C THR A 19 2.41 1.45 10.62
N ILE A 20 2.03 1.68 9.37
CA ILE A 20 2.02 0.66 8.31
C ILE A 20 2.84 1.19 7.15
N THR A 21 3.78 0.37 6.67
CA THR A 21 4.55 0.62 5.45
C THR A 21 4.25 -0.47 4.44
N VAL A 22 3.79 -0.11 3.25
CA VAL A 22 3.44 -1.04 2.16
C VAL A 22 4.30 -0.72 0.94
N SER A 23 4.94 -1.73 0.35
CA SER A 23 5.68 -1.61 -0.91
C SER A 23 4.89 -2.23 -2.07
N GLY A 24 5.18 -1.77 -3.30
CA GLY A 24 4.51 -2.27 -4.49
C GLY A 24 3.08 -1.76 -4.67
N ILE A 25 2.75 -0.61 -4.07
CA ILE A 25 1.55 0.17 -4.39
C ILE A 25 1.70 0.71 -5.81
N THR A 26 0.69 0.51 -6.64
CA THR A 26 0.62 1.04 -8.01
C THR A 26 -0.26 2.28 -8.08
N ASP A 27 -1.33 2.34 -7.27
CA ASP A 27 -2.28 3.46 -7.28
C ASP A 27 -3.05 3.53 -5.95
N VAL A 28 -3.64 4.68 -5.64
CA VAL A 28 -4.49 4.88 -4.45
C VAL A 28 -5.88 5.28 -4.91
N ASP A 29 -6.85 4.42 -4.62
CA ASP A 29 -8.23 4.61 -5.03
C ASP A 29 -8.95 5.64 -4.14
N SER A 30 -8.93 5.41 -2.83
CA SER A 30 -9.64 6.26 -1.87
C SER A 30 -9.01 6.17 -0.48
N PHE A 31 -9.04 7.28 0.26
CA PHE A 31 -8.58 7.28 1.66
C PHE A 31 -9.39 8.24 2.52
N ASP A 32 -9.68 7.82 3.74
CA ASP A 32 -10.26 8.60 4.81
C ASP A 32 -9.72 8.14 6.17
N GLU A 33 -10.21 8.75 7.26
CA GLU A 33 -9.75 8.46 8.62
C GLU A 33 -10.08 7.03 9.11
N LYS A 34 -10.89 6.27 8.37
CA LYS A 34 -11.37 4.92 8.74
C LYS A 34 -10.85 3.85 7.79
N SER A 35 -10.58 4.20 6.54
CA SER A 35 -10.16 3.25 5.52
C SER A 35 -9.26 3.87 4.45
N ILE A 36 -8.32 3.07 3.96
CA ILE A 36 -7.46 3.38 2.83
C ILE A 36 -7.55 2.22 1.84
N CYS A 37 -7.98 2.49 0.61
CA CYS A 37 -8.10 1.56 -0.50
C CYS A 37 -6.96 1.81 -1.50
N LEU A 38 -6.20 0.77 -1.81
CA LEU A 38 -4.96 0.81 -2.58
C LEU A 38 -5.01 -0.24 -3.69
N TYR A 39 -4.42 0.06 -4.84
CA TYR A 39 -4.01 -0.93 -5.82
C TYR A 39 -2.54 -1.28 -5.63
N THR A 40 -2.24 -2.58 -5.59
CA THR A 40 -0.86 -3.08 -5.54
C THR A 40 -0.57 -3.98 -6.73
N THR A 41 0.71 -4.25 -6.96
CA THR A 41 1.17 -5.21 -7.97
C THR A 41 0.62 -6.64 -7.79
N LEU A 42 0.02 -6.95 -6.63
CA LEU A 42 -0.59 -8.25 -6.31
C LEU A 42 -2.12 -8.19 -6.19
N GLY A 43 -2.74 -7.04 -6.47
CA GLY A 43 -4.20 -6.85 -6.42
C GLY A 43 -4.62 -5.68 -5.52
N GLU A 44 -5.91 -5.62 -5.20
CA GLU A 44 -6.46 -4.60 -4.31
C GLU A 44 -6.14 -4.88 -2.84
N MET A 45 -5.86 -3.83 -2.08
CA MET A 45 -5.64 -3.87 -0.64
C MET A 45 -6.46 -2.80 0.05
N VAL A 46 -7.15 -3.18 1.13
CA VAL A 46 -7.91 -2.26 1.98
C VAL A 46 -7.34 -2.30 3.39
N ILE A 47 -6.95 -1.14 3.90
CA ILE A 47 -6.49 -0.94 5.28
C ILE A 47 -7.63 -0.26 6.04
N GLN A 48 -8.02 -0.80 7.19
CA GLN A 48 -9.10 -0.24 8.02
C GLN A 48 -8.63 0.04 9.44
N GLY A 49 -9.12 1.13 10.02
CA GLY A 49 -8.67 1.61 11.32
C GLY A 49 -9.47 2.80 11.82
N LYS A 50 -8.81 3.61 12.66
CA LYS A 50 -9.31 4.88 13.18
C LYS A 50 -8.18 5.89 13.10
N ASP A 51 -8.52 7.13 12.83
CA ASP A 51 -7.57 8.25 12.72
C ASP A 51 -6.43 7.94 11.72
N LEU A 52 -6.77 7.26 10.61
CA LEU A 52 -5.81 6.91 9.57
C LEU A 52 -5.34 8.16 8.83
N HIS A 53 -4.03 8.24 8.59
CA HIS A 53 -3.39 9.30 7.83
C HIS A 53 -2.24 8.75 6.99
N ILE A 54 -2.03 9.34 5.81
CA ILE A 54 -0.92 8.98 4.93
C ILE A 54 0.22 9.99 5.16
N ASP A 55 1.26 9.56 5.87
CA ASP A 55 2.42 10.41 6.18
C ASP A 55 3.28 10.71 4.94
N SER A 56 3.47 9.72 4.05
CA SER A 56 4.22 9.88 2.81
C SER A 56 3.79 8.84 1.78
N MET A 57 3.79 9.24 0.50
CA MET A 57 3.44 8.37 -0.61
C MET A 57 4.35 8.69 -1.80
N SER A 58 4.85 7.65 -2.45
CA SER A 58 5.54 7.73 -3.73
C SER A 58 5.00 6.65 -4.64
N VAL A 59 4.56 7.04 -5.83
CA VAL A 59 4.23 6.16 -6.94
C VAL A 59 5.27 6.42 -8.03
N GLU A 60 5.95 5.38 -8.48
CA GLU A 60 6.86 5.41 -9.63
C GLU A 60 6.19 4.77 -10.85
#